data_AF-N6XPC5-F1
#
_entry.id   AF-N6XPC5-F1
#
_cell.length_a   1.000
_cell.length_b   1.000
_cell.length_c   1.000
_cell.angle_alpha   90.00
_cell.angle_beta   90.00
_cell.angle_gamma   90.00
#
_symmetry.space_group_name_H-M   'P 1'
#
loop_
_entity.id
_entity.type
_entity.pdbx_description
1 polymer ?
#
loop_
_entity_poly.entity_id
_entity_poly.type
_entity_poly.pdbx_seq_one_letter_code
_entity_poly.pdbx_strand_id
1 'polypeptide(L)'
;MMRRETAYKLAGRHHDRPVPGADIHKQREIRFKPLPPGQMEKAWRALRLLKDLHIERTADPLCVVVRYSVLDYSLETLEDALREAGFALENSLYVRLVRAIVYFSEETQRHNLLSPERLIKQSNEVYIQAWNHHAHGDHDDTPPELREYK
;
A
#
# COMPACT_ATOMS: atom_id res chain seq x y z
N MET A 1 18.46 12.97 -32.20
CA MET A 1 18.70 12.99 -30.74
C MET A 1 18.02 11.77 -30.15
N MET A 2 18.73 10.65 -30.01
CA MET A 2 18.16 9.41 -29.46
C MET A 2 17.89 9.61 -27.97
N ARG A 3 16.61 9.72 -27.59
CA ARG A 3 16.21 9.59 -26.18
C ARG A 3 16.65 8.21 -25.74
N ARG A 4 17.61 8.13 -24.82
CA ARG A 4 17.97 6.89 -24.14
C ARG A 4 16.74 6.47 -23.33
N GLU A 5 15.85 5.72 -23.95
CA GLU A 5 14.85 4.97 -23.21
C GLU A 5 15.63 4.01 -22.34
N THR A 6 15.55 4.22 -21.02
CA THR A 6 16.19 3.35 -20.06
C THR A 6 15.68 1.93 -20.30
N ALA A 7 16.58 0.94 -20.27
CA ALA A 7 16.28 -0.48 -20.50
C ALA A 7 15.11 -1.03 -19.66
N TYR A 8 14.72 -0.30 -18.62
CA TYR A 8 13.51 -0.47 -17.81
C TYR A 8 12.20 -0.50 -18.62
N LYS A 9 12.08 0.18 -19.77
CA LYS A 9 10.85 0.18 -20.57
C LYS A 9 10.67 -1.05 -21.47
N LEU A 10 11.74 -1.78 -21.78
CA LEU A 10 11.71 -2.90 -22.73
C LEU A 10 11.39 -4.26 -22.07
N ALA A 11 11.56 -4.37 -20.76
CA ALA A 11 11.17 -5.57 -20.02
C ALA A 11 9.68 -5.49 -19.68
N GLY A 12 8.83 -5.77 -20.68
CA GLY A 12 7.39 -5.95 -20.47
C GLY A 12 7.17 -7.02 -19.40
N ARG A 13 6.83 -6.60 -18.18
CA ARG A 13 6.38 -7.49 -17.11
C ARG A 13 5.04 -6.96 -16.62
N HIS A 14 4.05 -7.84 -16.65
CA HIS A 14 2.72 -7.58 -16.12
C HIS A 14 2.81 -7.34 -14.61
N HIS A 15 2.29 -6.20 -14.16
CA HIS A 15 2.24 -5.75 -12.76
C HIS A 15 1.12 -6.43 -11.96
N ASP A 16 0.91 -7.74 -12.14
CA ASP A 16 -0.29 -8.41 -11.64
C ASP A 16 -0.14 -9.01 -10.23
N ARG A 17 1.02 -8.86 -9.58
CA ARG A 17 1.25 -9.42 -8.23
C ARG A 17 1.55 -8.34 -7.20
N PRO A 18 0.57 -7.96 -6.34
CA PRO A 18 0.87 -7.17 -5.17
C PRO A 18 1.85 -7.94 -4.26
N VAL A 19 2.83 -7.22 -3.71
CA VAL A 19 3.84 -7.79 -2.82
C VAL A 19 3.14 -8.34 -1.56
N PRO A 20 3.33 -9.63 -1.21
CA PRO A 20 2.76 -10.21 0.00
C PRO A 20 3.19 -9.41 1.24
N GLY A 21 2.23 -9.03 2.09
CA GLY A 21 2.49 -8.28 3.33
C GLY A 21 2.46 -6.75 3.22
N ALA A 22 2.08 -6.19 2.06
CA ALA A 22 2.06 -4.74 1.87
C ALA A 22 0.92 -3.99 2.60
N ASP A 23 0.05 -4.67 3.36
CA ASP A 23 -1.07 -4.08 4.12
C ASP A 23 -1.80 -2.94 3.37
N ILE A 24 -2.42 -3.27 2.25
CA ILE A 24 -3.03 -2.27 1.35
C ILE A 24 -4.34 -1.70 1.89
N HIS A 25 -5.00 -2.36 2.83
CA HIS A 25 -6.27 -1.93 3.39
C HIS A 25 -6.05 -1.07 4.62
N LYS A 26 -6.52 0.18 4.58
CA LYS A 26 -6.39 1.14 5.67
C LYS A 26 -7.72 1.35 6.37
N GLN A 27 -7.66 1.52 7.68
CA GLN A 27 -8.76 1.98 8.51
C GLN A 27 -8.35 3.30 9.17
N ARG A 28 -9.12 4.37 8.95
CA ARG A 28 -8.84 5.71 9.49
C ARG A 28 -10.08 6.34 10.09
N GLU A 29 -9.87 7.22 11.05
CA GLU A 29 -10.89 8.09 11.61
C GLU A 29 -10.83 9.46 10.92
N ILE A 30 -11.96 9.95 10.45
CA ILE A 30 -12.14 11.35 10.04
C ILE A 30 -12.96 12.05 11.12
N ARG A 31 -12.36 13.06 11.75
CA ARG A 31 -12.99 13.85 12.82
C ARG A 31 -13.44 15.21 12.30
N PHE A 32 -14.68 15.55 12.63
CA PHE A 32 -15.33 16.80 12.29
C PHE A 32 -15.29 17.78 13.47
N LYS A 33 -15.41 19.07 13.18
CA LYS A 33 -15.72 20.08 14.20
C LYS A 33 -17.17 19.95 14.65
N PRO A 34 -17.54 20.46 15.83
CA PRO A 34 -18.95 20.50 16.26
C PRO A 34 -19.85 21.37 15.35
N LEU A 35 -19.25 22.35 14.68
CA LEU A 35 -19.94 23.28 13.77
C LEU A 35 -19.37 23.15 12.35
N PRO A 36 -20.21 23.26 11.29
CA PRO A 36 -21.66 23.52 11.33
C PRO A 36 -22.50 22.28 11.73
N PRO A 37 -23.71 22.47 12.30
CA PRO A 37 -24.56 21.37 12.72
C PRO A 37 -25.04 20.53 11.53
N GLY A 38 -25.21 19.22 11.75
CA GLY A 38 -25.67 18.28 10.73
C GLY A 38 -24.64 17.95 9.65
N GLN A 39 -23.39 18.43 9.78
CA GLN A 39 -22.34 18.15 8.80
C GLN A 39 -21.99 16.66 8.73
N MET A 40 -22.04 15.93 9.85
CA MET A 40 -21.74 14.50 9.86
C MET A 40 -22.74 13.72 9.01
N GLU A 41 -24.05 13.99 9.14
CA GLU A 41 -25.07 13.32 8.33
C GLU A 41 -24.93 13.62 6.83
N LYS A 42 -24.53 14.84 6.48
CA LYS A 42 -24.24 15.23 5.09
C LYS A 42 -22.98 14.55 4.56
N ALA A 43 -21.91 14.52 5.35
CA ALA A 43 -20.65 13.86 5.01
C ALA A 43 -20.85 12.36 4.83
N TRP A 44 -21.63 11.73 5.72
CA TRP A 44 -22.01 10.32 5.62
C TRP A 44 -22.68 10.00 4.28
N ARG A 45 -23.64 10.83 3.84
CA ARG A 45 -24.31 10.66 2.55
C ARG A 45 -23.33 10.82 1.39
N ALA A 46 -22.43 11.81 1.46
CA ALA A 46 -21.44 12.04 0.41
C ALA A 46 -20.44 10.88 0.31
N LEU A 47 -19.87 10.43 1.43
CA LEU A 47 -18.90 9.34 1.48
C LEU A 47 -19.50 8.00 1.01
N ARG A 48 -20.79 7.73 1.28
CA ARG A 48 -21.48 6.53 0.78
C ARG A 48 -21.56 6.44 -0.75
N LEU A 49 -21.39 7.54 -1.47
CA LEU A 49 -21.42 7.55 -2.93
C LEU A 49 -20.07 7.12 -3.54
N LEU A 50 -19.00 7.07 -2.73
CA LEU A 50 -17.69 6.65 -3.19
C LEU A 50 -17.64 5.12 -3.30
N LYS A 51 -17.21 4.65 -4.48
CA LYS A 51 -17.13 3.22 -4.80
C LYS A 51 -16.06 2.56 -3.92
N ASP A 52 -16.31 1.33 -3.46
CA ASP A 52 -15.34 0.53 -2.70
C ASP A 52 -14.80 1.19 -1.41
N LEU A 53 -15.49 2.24 -0.91
CA LEU A 53 -15.23 2.87 0.39
C LEU A 53 -16.23 2.36 1.43
N HIS A 54 -15.73 1.70 2.47
CA HIS A 54 -16.56 1.29 3.60
C HIS A 54 -16.53 2.36 4.69
N ILE A 55 -17.70 2.69 5.26
CA ILE A 55 -17.80 3.66 6.34
C ILE A 55 -18.60 3.12 7.53
N GLU A 56 -18.17 3.48 8.74
CA GLU A 56 -18.79 3.07 10.00
C GLU A 56 -18.93 4.25 10.96
N ARG A 57 -20.04 4.26 11.70
CA ARG A 57 -20.24 5.23 12.79
C ARG A 57 -19.47 4.77 14.01
N THR A 58 -18.92 5.73 14.75
CA THR A 58 -18.30 5.47 16.06
C THR A 58 -19.25 5.87 17.19
N ALA A 59 -18.83 5.64 18.43
CA ALA A 59 -19.53 6.17 19.60
C ALA A 59 -19.45 7.70 19.68
N ASP A 60 -18.44 8.32 19.05
CA ASP A 60 -18.32 9.77 18.94
C ASP A 60 -19.16 10.28 17.74
N PRO A 61 -20.17 11.14 17.96
CA PRO A 61 -21.04 11.65 16.90
C PRO A 61 -20.31 12.57 15.90
N LEU A 62 -19.10 13.02 16.21
CA LEU A 62 -18.26 13.86 15.34
C LEU A 62 -17.19 13.06 14.59
N CYS A 63 -17.25 11.73 14.63
CA CYS A 63 -16.23 10.88 14.02
C CYS A 63 -16.87 9.78 13.14
N VAL A 64 -16.23 9.55 11.99
CA VAL A 64 -16.53 8.43 11.10
C VAL A 64 -15.28 7.62 10.85
N VAL A 65 -15.41 6.30 10.90
CA VAL A 65 -14.35 5.39 10.47
C VAL A 65 -14.55 5.11 9.00
N VAL A 66 -13.48 5.24 8.23
CA VAL A 66 -13.41 4.89 6.81
C VAL A 66 -12.44 3.73 6.63
N ARG A 67 -12.79 2.78 5.75
CA ARG A 67 -11.90 1.72 5.30
C ARG A 67 -11.82 1.70 3.79
N TYR A 68 -10.60 1.69 3.28
CA TYR A 68 -10.30 1.77 1.86
C TYR A 68 -9.02 1.02 1.52
N SER A 69 -8.82 0.72 0.24
CA SER A 69 -7.52 0.31 -0.28
C SER A 69 -6.69 1.56 -0.61
N VAL A 70 -5.42 1.57 -0.20
CA VAL A 70 -4.47 2.68 -0.45
C VAL A 70 -4.16 2.88 -1.93
N LEU A 71 -4.55 1.92 -2.78
CA LEU A 71 -4.46 2.02 -4.24
C LEU A 71 -5.58 2.87 -4.82
N ASP A 72 -6.74 2.91 -4.15
CA ASP A 72 -7.95 3.61 -4.62
C ASP A 72 -8.10 4.98 -3.96
N TYR A 73 -7.78 5.08 -2.67
CA TYR A 73 -7.95 6.28 -1.86
C TYR A 73 -6.78 6.52 -0.90
N SER A 74 -6.61 7.75 -0.45
CA SER A 74 -5.77 8.11 0.70
C SER A 74 -6.58 8.93 1.71
N LEU A 75 -6.14 8.97 2.97
CA LEU A 75 -6.84 9.82 3.96
C LEU A 75 -6.83 11.28 3.53
N GLU A 76 -5.70 11.75 2.96
CA GLU A 76 -5.51 13.11 2.49
C GLU A 76 -6.55 13.49 1.42
N THR A 77 -6.67 12.67 0.38
CA THR A 77 -7.62 12.92 -0.72
C THR A 77 -9.07 12.90 -0.26
N LEU A 78 -9.43 12.00 0.66
CA LEU A 78 -10.77 11.97 1.24
C LEU A 78 -11.07 13.22 2.07
N GLU A 79 -10.13 13.64 2.92
CA GLU A 79 -10.31 14.83 3.75
C GLU A 79 -10.29 16.12 2.92
N ASP A 80 -9.49 16.20 1.87
CA ASP A 80 -9.46 17.36 0.96
C ASP A 80 -10.75 17.49 0.18
N ALA A 81 -11.28 16.39 -0.39
CA ALA A 81 -12.60 16.40 -1.02
C ALA A 81 -13.71 16.84 -0.06
N LEU A 82 -13.63 16.44 1.22
CA LEU A 82 -14.56 16.92 2.24
C LEU A 82 -14.38 18.42 2.52
N ARG A 83 -13.15 18.93 2.64
CA ARG A 83 -12.89 20.37 2.84
C ARG A 83 -13.40 21.19 1.65
N GLU A 84 -13.14 20.74 0.42
CA GLU A 84 -13.62 21.37 -0.82
C GLU A 84 -15.15 21.39 -0.90
N ALA A 85 -15.82 20.34 -0.43
CA ALA A 85 -17.27 20.28 -0.31
C ALA A 85 -17.84 21.12 0.86
N GLY A 86 -17.01 21.84 1.61
CA GLY A 86 -17.40 22.76 2.68
C GLY A 86 -17.56 22.13 4.06
N PHE A 87 -17.07 20.91 4.27
CA PHE A 87 -17.06 20.26 5.59
C PHE A 87 -15.95 20.83 6.49
N ALA A 88 -16.24 21.01 7.77
CA ALA A 88 -15.30 21.55 8.74
C ALA A 88 -14.68 20.41 9.55
N LEU A 89 -13.44 20.03 9.19
CA LEU A 89 -12.70 18.99 9.88
C LEU A 89 -11.96 19.53 11.12
N GLU A 90 -11.75 18.67 12.12
CA GLU A 90 -10.91 18.97 13.29
C GLU A 90 -9.52 19.40 12.82
N ASN A 91 -8.88 20.40 13.44
CA ASN A 91 -7.59 20.94 12.98
C ASN A 91 -6.65 21.38 14.12
N SER A 92 -6.78 20.77 15.29
CA SER A 92 -5.84 20.92 16.41
C SER A 92 -4.42 20.53 15.98
N LEU A 93 -3.41 21.07 16.67
CA LEU A 93 -2.01 20.77 16.37
C LEU A 93 -1.72 19.26 16.40
N TYR A 94 -2.25 18.56 17.40
CA TYR A 94 -2.11 17.11 17.54
C TYR A 94 -2.66 16.37 16.32
N VAL A 95 -3.90 16.66 15.90
CA VAL A 95 -4.52 16.01 14.73
C VAL A 95 -3.77 16.33 13.45
N ARG A 96 -3.27 17.57 13.29
CA ARG A 96 -2.45 17.94 12.14
C ARG A 96 -1.15 17.13 12.05
N LEU A 97 -0.49 16.89 13.18
CA LEU A 97 0.74 16.07 13.22
C LEU A 97 0.45 14.61 12.88
N VAL A 98 -0.62 14.03 13.45
CA VAL A 98 -1.04 12.66 13.13
C VAL A 98 -1.37 12.53 11.64
N ARG A 99 -2.12 13.50 11.08
CA ARG A 99 -2.44 13.56 9.65
C ARG A 99 -1.17 13.60 8.80
N ALA A 100 -0.22 14.48 9.10
CA ALA A 100 1.02 14.59 8.34
C ALA A 100 1.77 13.26 8.24
N ILE A 101 1.84 12.50 9.34
CA ILE A 101 2.46 11.16 9.36
C ILE A 101 1.67 10.18 8.49
N VAL A 102 0.33 10.16 8.64
CA VAL A 102 -0.54 9.27 7.87
C VAL A 102 -0.45 9.56 6.37
N TYR A 103 -0.53 10.83 5.98
CA TYR A 103 -0.48 11.26 4.59
C TYR A 103 0.84 10.86 3.95
N PHE A 104 1.95 11.20 4.60
CA PHE A 104 3.27 10.84 4.11
C PHE A 104 3.45 9.32 3.98
N SER A 105 2.97 8.56 4.97
CA SER A 105 3.11 7.10 4.99
C SER A 105 2.28 6.44 3.89
N GLU A 106 1.03 6.87 3.70
CA GLU A 106 0.13 6.33 2.68
C GLU A 106 0.59 6.72 1.27
N GLU A 107 1.03 7.96 1.08
CA GLU A 107 1.58 8.40 -0.20
C GLU A 107 2.86 7.65 -0.55
N THR A 108 3.77 7.46 0.41
CA THR A 108 4.99 6.68 0.21
C THR A 108 4.67 5.22 -0.11
N GLN A 109 3.73 4.62 0.62
CA GLN A 109 3.29 3.24 0.37
C GLN A 109 2.71 3.09 -1.03
N ARG A 110 1.80 3.98 -1.42
CA ARG A 110 1.17 4.00 -2.74
C ARG A 110 2.22 4.18 -3.84
N HIS A 111 3.15 5.12 -3.65
CA HIS A 111 4.27 5.32 -4.58
C HIS A 111 5.13 4.07 -4.74
N ASN A 112 5.43 3.36 -3.65
CA ASN A 112 6.21 2.13 -3.69
C ASN A 112 5.45 0.97 -4.36
N LEU A 113 4.13 0.88 -4.14
CA LEU A 113 3.27 -0.13 -4.75
C LEU A 113 3.10 0.08 -6.27
N LEU A 114 3.04 1.34 -6.71
CA LEU A 114 2.94 1.70 -8.12
C LEU A 114 4.29 1.78 -8.83
N SER A 115 5.39 1.83 -8.06
CA SER A 115 6.73 1.87 -8.63
C SER A 115 7.06 0.55 -9.31
N PRO A 116 7.62 0.58 -10.52
CA PRO A 116 8.05 -0.63 -11.18
C PRO A 116 9.10 -1.34 -10.33
N GLU A 117 9.00 -2.67 -10.23
CA GLU A 117 10.03 -3.47 -9.58
C GLU A 117 11.39 -3.09 -10.15
N ARG A 118 12.32 -2.74 -9.26
CA ARG A 118 13.71 -2.55 -9.69
C ARG A 118 14.15 -3.86 -10.33
N LEU A 119 14.73 -3.77 -11.53
CA LEU A 119 15.60 -4.82 -12.04
C LEU A 119 16.75 -4.97 -11.05
N ILE A 120 16.54 -5.75 -9.99
CA ILE A 120 17.62 -6.41 -9.30
C ILE A 120 18.29 -7.17 -10.43
N LYS A 121 19.56 -6.88 -10.71
CA LYS A 121 20.36 -7.71 -11.61
C LYS A 121 20.02 -9.16 -11.23
N GLN A 122 19.89 -10.08 -12.17
CA GLN A 122 19.68 -11.51 -11.89
C GLN A 122 20.89 -12.15 -11.13
N SER A 123 21.56 -11.41 -10.24
CA SER A 123 22.52 -11.92 -9.27
C SER A 123 21.92 -13.01 -8.39
N ASN A 124 20.58 -13.10 -8.27
CA ASN A 124 19.92 -14.21 -7.61
C ASN A 124 20.33 -15.54 -8.27
N GLU A 125 20.44 -15.60 -9.60
CA GLU A 125 20.91 -16.80 -10.29
C GLU A 125 22.38 -17.08 -9.97
N VAL A 126 23.21 -16.04 -9.85
CA VAL A 126 24.62 -16.17 -9.42
C VAL A 126 24.70 -16.69 -7.98
N TYR A 127 23.84 -16.22 -7.07
CA TYR A 127 23.78 -16.71 -5.69
C TYR A 127 23.22 -18.14 -5.62
N ILE A 128 22.21 -18.49 -6.43
CA ILE A 128 21.67 -19.85 -6.55
C ILE A 128 22.76 -20.79 -7.10
N GLN A 129 23.49 -20.37 -8.13
CA GLN A 129 24.62 -21.13 -8.66
C GLN A 129 25.71 -21.28 -7.59
N ALA A 130 26.15 -20.21 -6.95
CA ALA A 130 27.16 -20.28 -5.89
C ALA A 130 26.71 -21.18 -4.73
N TRP A 131 25.43 -21.12 -4.34
CA TRP A 131 24.83 -21.99 -3.33
C TRP A 131 24.83 -23.46 -3.77
N ASN A 132 24.43 -23.77 -5.00
CA ASN A 132 24.43 -25.13 -5.53
C ASN A 132 25.83 -25.75 -5.62
N HIS A 133 26.87 -24.93 -5.80
CA HIS A 133 28.27 -25.40 -5.83
C HIS A 133 28.90 -25.50 -4.44
N HIS A 134 28.22 -25.11 -3.36
CA HIS A 134 28.70 -25.38 -2.00
C HIS A 134 28.42 -26.84 -1.64
N ALA A 135 29.41 -27.51 -1.05
CA ALA A 135 29.26 -28.85 -0.51
C ALA A 135 28.30 -28.82 0.68
N HIS A 136 27.03 -29.11 0.43
CA HIS A 136 26.04 -29.32 1.49
C HIS A 136 26.25 -30.72 2.05
N GLY A 137 26.32 -30.86 3.38
CA GLY A 137 26.55 -32.17 4.04
C GLY A 137 25.44 -33.22 3.84
N ASP A 138 24.37 -32.86 3.13
CA ASP A 138 23.21 -33.69 2.76
C ASP A 138 23.15 -33.95 1.23
N HIS A 139 24.18 -33.55 0.47
CA HIS A 139 24.25 -33.90 -0.94
C HIS A 139 24.83 -35.31 -1.09
N ASP A 140 23.95 -36.30 -1.15
CA ASP A 140 24.33 -37.68 -1.48
C ASP A 140 24.57 -37.83 -2.98
N ASP A 141 25.80 -37.59 -3.40
CA ASP A 141 26.30 -37.80 -4.77
C ASP A 141 26.41 -39.28 -5.16
N THR A 142 26.03 -40.22 -4.27
CA THR A 142 26.11 -41.65 -4.58
C THR A 142 25.24 -41.96 -5.80
N PRO A 143 25.85 -42.45 -6.90
CA PRO A 143 25.11 -42.87 -8.09
C PRO A 143 24.02 -43.87 -7.74
N PRO A 144 22.85 -43.84 -8.42
CA PRO A 144 21.73 -44.73 -8.10
C PRO A 144 22.14 -46.21 -8.06
N GLU A 145 23.00 -46.64 -8.98
CA GLU A 145 23.53 -48.02 -9.03
C GLU A 145 24.34 -48.44 -7.81
N LEU A 146 24.85 -47.49 -7.00
CA LEU A 146 25.67 -47.75 -5.82
C LEU A 146 24.89 -47.58 -4.50
N ARG A 147 23.65 -47.05 -4.53
CA ARG A 147 22.82 -46.89 -3.32
C ARG A 147 22.30 -48.21 -2.76
N GLU A 148 22.12 -49.22 -3.61
CA GLU A 148 21.49 -50.50 -3.25
C GLU A 148 22.47 -51.53 -2.67
N TYR A 149 23.79 -51.25 -2.67
CA TYR A 149 24.84 -52.16 -2.21
C TYR A 149 25.21 -52.01 -0.70
N LYS A 150 24.28 -51.53 0.13
CA LYS A 150 24.49 -51.43 1.59
C LYS A 150 23.97 -52.64 2.35
#